data_AF-H0SYT5-F1
#
_entry.id   AF-H0SYT5-F1
#
_cell.length_a   1.000
_cell.length_b   1.000
_cell.length_c   1.000
_cell.angle_alpha   90.00
_cell.angle_beta   90.00
_cell.angle_gamma   90.00
#
_symmetry.space_group_name_H-M   'P 1'
#
loop_
_entity.id
_entity.type
_entity.pdbx_description
1 polymer ?
#
loop_
_entity_poly.entity_id
_entity_poly.type
_entity_poly.pdbx_seq_one_letter_code
_entity_poly.pdbx_strand_id
1 'polypeptide(L)'
;MTWSIIAKDDSTGQIGIAVATRFFAVGARVPFIVAGQGGIATQALVNPYYGIDGATLLRDGRHPHDIVQLLTSADPGRESRQIHILDRNGQIAAHTGRDCIDWCGHLEGQGFSIAGNMLAGPQVLNETANAFLAGSGLPLAQRLIAAMKAGEAAGGDKRGRQSAALLVHGKEEWSELDLRVDDHADPLAELERLESVSRRHWAVFRQFMPTRDNPAGVTDRATIDAGIAAAQANPT
;
A
#
# COMPACT_ATOMS: atom_id res chain seq x y z
N MET A 1 -4.47 -14.90 -5.93
CA MET A 1 -3.44 -15.03 -4.90
C MET A 1 -2.72 -13.74 -4.76
N THR A 2 -2.70 -13.20 -3.55
CA THR A 2 -2.18 -11.87 -3.29
C THR A 2 -2.00 -11.78 -1.78
N TRP A 3 -1.02 -11.02 -1.31
CA TRP A 3 -1.10 -10.43 0.01
C TRP A 3 -0.78 -8.95 -0.07
N SER A 4 -1.37 -8.19 0.82
CA SER A 4 -1.18 -6.76 0.92
C SER A 4 -1.26 -6.29 2.36
N ILE A 5 -0.62 -5.16 2.62
CA ILE A 5 -0.64 -4.44 3.90
C ILE A 5 -1.04 -2.99 3.63
N ILE A 6 -1.97 -2.48 4.42
CA ILE A 6 -2.29 -1.07 4.55
C ILE A 6 -1.75 -0.64 5.90
N ALA A 7 -1.00 0.45 5.96
CA ALA A 7 -0.47 0.95 7.21
C ALA A 7 -0.50 2.48 7.27
N LYS A 8 -0.59 2.99 8.50
CA LYS A 8 -0.51 4.40 8.82
C LYS A 8 0.71 4.65 9.71
N ASP A 9 1.44 5.71 9.43
CA ASP A 9 2.50 6.20 10.31
C ASP A 9 1.97 7.43 11.07
N ASP A 10 1.73 7.28 12.37
CA ASP A 10 1.21 8.36 13.22
C ASP A 10 2.19 9.54 13.37
N SER A 11 3.50 9.31 13.17
CA SER A 11 4.50 10.37 13.32
C SER A 11 4.53 11.34 12.14
N THR A 12 4.24 10.83 10.94
CA THR A 12 4.26 11.61 9.68
C THR A 12 2.86 11.88 9.14
N GLY A 13 1.85 11.13 9.59
CA GLY A 13 0.51 11.11 9.02
C GLY A 13 0.41 10.37 7.68
N GLN A 14 1.50 9.72 7.22
CA GLN A 14 1.51 8.99 5.96
C GLN A 14 0.61 7.76 6.03
N ILE A 15 -0.04 7.46 4.90
CA ILE A 15 -0.73 6.19 4.67
C ILE A 15 -0.03 5.50 3.50
N GLY A 16 0.24 4.21 3.65
CA GLY A 16 0.88 3.40 2.64
C GLY A 16 0.18 2.07 2.42
N ILE A 17 0.21 1.59 1.18
CA ILE A 17 -0.24 0.26 0.79
C ILE A 17 0.89 -0.42 0.02
N ALA A 18 1.23 -1.64 0.42
CA ALA A 18 2.11 -2.52 -0.35
C ALA A 18 1.38 -3.82 -0.69
N VAL A 19 1.64 -4.36 -1.88
CA VAL A 19 0.98 -5.57 -2.39
C VAL A 19 1.94 -6.39 -3.24
N ALA A 20 1.83 -7.73 -3.19
CA ALA A 20 2.59 -8.65 -4.04
C ALA A 20 1.74 -9.86 -4.49
N THR A 21 2.06 -10.40 -5.66
CA THR A 21 1.33 -11.53 -6.28
C THR A 21 2.09 -12.19 -7.44
N ARG A 22 1.69 -13.41 -7.82
CA ARG A 22 1.89 -14.02 -9.14
C ARG A 22 0.75 -13.67 -10.12
N PHE A 23 0.57 -12.39 -10.40
CA PHE A 23 -0.35 -11.88 -11.41
C PHE A 23 0.24 -10.61 -12.02
N PHE A 24 -0.11 -10.29 -13.26
CA PHE A 24 0.41 -9.11 -13.95
C PHE A 24 -0.15 -7.80 -13.35
N ALA A 25 0.72 -6.82 -13.15
CA ALA A 25 0.36 -5.42 -12.86
C ALA A 25 -0.60 -5.20 -11.67
N VAL A 26 -0.32 -5.80 -10.51
CA VAL A 26 -1.19 -5.72 -9.33
C VAL A 26 -1.43 -4.30 -8.82
N GLY A 27 -0.46 -3.41 -9.00
CA GLY A 27 -0.54 -2.01 -8.59
C GLY A 27 -1.68 -1.23 -9.26
N ALA A 28 -2.15 -1.64 -10.45
CA ALA A 28 -3.27 -0.99 -11.13
C ALA A 28 -4.65 -1.37 -10.57
N ARG A 29 -4.72 -2.34 -9.65
CA ARG A 29 -5.99 -2.98 -9.26
C ARG A 29 -6.25 -3.00 -7.78
N VAL A 30 -5.20 -3.15 -6.96
CA VAL A 30 -5.36 -3.41 -5.53
C VAL A 30 -5.35 -2.14 -4.69
N PRO A 31 -4.31 -1.27 -4.72
CA PRO A 31 -4.18 -0.19 -3.76
C PRO A 31 -5.02 1.03 -4.13
N PHE A 32 -5.78 1.56 -3.17
CA PHE A 32 -6.46 2.85 -3.24
C PHE A 32 -6.19 3.62 -1.95
N ILE A 33 -5.65 4.82 -2.05
CA ILE A 33 -5.44 5.70 -0.90
C ILE A 33 -6.24 7.00 -1.10
N VAL A 34 -6.93 7.41 -0.04
CA VAL A 34 -7.55 8.72 0.06
C VAL A 34 -6.70 9.51 1.03
N ALA A 35 -5.92 10.46 0.50
CA ALA A 35 -4.97 11.25 1.28
C ALA A 35 -5.64 11.85 2.54
N GLY A 36 -4.99 11.66 3.68
CA GLY A 36 -5.48 12.09 4.99
C GLY A 36 -6.71 11.34 5.54
N GLN A 37 -7.33 10.42 4.79
CA GLN A 37 -8.56 9.72 5.21
C GLN A 37 -8.38 8.21 5.42
N GLY A 38 -7.50 7.55 4.65
CA GLY A 38 -7.21 6.12 4.83
C GLY A 38 -6.82 5.41 3.54
N GLY A 39 -6.76 4.08 3.61
CA GLY A 39 -6.43 3.20 2.49
C GLY A 39 -7.37 2.00 2.39
N ILE A 40 -7.51 1.49 1.16
CA ILE A 40 -8.33 0.33 0.80
C ILE A 40 -7.51 -0.55 -0.13
N ALA A 41 -7.55 -1.85 0.11
CA ALA A 41 -7.03 -2.85 -0.81
C ALA A 41 -8.09 -3.90 -1.14
N THR A 42 -8.37 -4.08 -2.43
CA THR A 42 -9.30 -5.08 -2.97
C THR A 42 -8.53 -6.13 -3.77
N GLN A 43 -8.76 -7.41 -3.50
CA GLN A 43 -7.97 -8.53 -4.03
C GLN A 43 -8.79 -9.82 -4.16
N ALA A 44 -8.11 -10.96 -4.34
CA ALA A 44 -8.67 -12.25 -4.75
C ALA A 44 -9.25 -12.19 -6.18
N LEU A 45 -10.48 -12.66 -6.42
CA LEU A 45 -11.14 -12.42 -7.70
C LEU A 45 -11.63 -10.97 -7.70
N VAL A 46 -10.73 -10.03 -7.97
CA VAL A 46 -10.93 -8.58 -7.78
C VAL A 46 -12.24 -8.07 -8.38
N ASN A 47 -12.96 -7.26 -7.60
CA ASN A 47 -13.94 -6.30 -8.09
C ASN A 47 -13.31 -4.88 -7.98
N PRO A 48 -12.92 -4.22 -9.09
CA PRO A 48 -12.28 -2.91 -9.03
C PRO A 48 -13.17 -1.83 -8.39
N TYR A 49 -14.49 -1.98 -8.46
CA TYR A 49 -15.43 -1.02 -7.89
C TYR A 49 -15.40 -0.99 -6.36
N TYR A 50 -14.97 -2.06 -5.70
CA TYR A 50 -14.76 -2.02 -4.24
C TYR A 50 -13.72 -0.96 -3.83
N GLY A 51 -12.68 -0.79 -4.63
CA GLY A 51 -11.69 0.26 -4.41
C GLY A 51 -12.20 1.66 -4.78
N ILE A 52 -12.85 1.78 -5.94
CA ILE A 52 -13.37 3.07 -6.47
C ILE A 52 -14.49 3.63 -5.56
N ASP A 53 -15.50 2.83 -5.29
CA ASP A 53 -16.67 3.25 -4.51
C ASP A 53 -16.30 3.33 -3.02
N GLY A 54 -15.49 2.38 -2.54
CA GLY A 54 -14.95 2.42 -1.19
C GLY A 54 -14.14 3.70 -0.92
N ALA A 55 -13.29 4.12 -1.86
CA ALA A 55 -12.51 5.35 -1.71
C ALA A 55 -13.41 6.59 -1.68
N THR A 56 -14.52 6.58 -2.41
CA THR A 56 -15.53 7.66 -2.32
C THR A 56 -16.16 7.70 -0.94
N LEU A 57 -16.64 6.56 -0.44
CA LEU A 57 -17.24 6.47 0.90
C LEU A 57 -16.26 6.83 2.02
N LEU A 58 -14.99 6.44 1.89
CA LEU A 58 -13.95 6.76 2.85
C LEU A 58 -13.63 8.27 2.83
N ARG A 59 -13.64 8.90 1.66
CA ARG A 59 -13.51 10.36 1.53
C ARG A 59 -14.63 11.08 2.26
N ASP A 60 -15.84 10.56 2.19
CA ASP A 60 -17.04 11.07 2.89
C ASP A 60 -17.02 10.77 4.41
N GLY A 61 -15.96 10.14 4.93
CA GLY A 61 -15.80 9.88 6.36
C GLY A 61 -16.64 8.72 6.89
N ARG A 62 -17.11 7.82 6.01
CA ARG A 62 -17.86 6.63 6.41
C ARG A 62 -16.95 5.65 7.17
N HIS A 63 -17.51 4.99 8.18
CA HIS A 63 -16.78 4.03 8.99
C HIS A 63 -16.37 2.79 8.16
N PRO A 64 -15.14 2.25 8.28
CA PRO A 64 -14.68 1.10 7.49
C PRO A 64 -15.63 -0.10 7.48
N HIS A 65 -16.22 -0.45 8.63
CA HIS A 65 -17.18 -1.55 8.73
C HIS A 65 -18.42 -1.33 7.84
N ASP A 66 -18.98 -0.11 7.84
CA ASP A 66 -20.14 0.23 7.02
C ASP A 66 -19.79 0.20 5.53
N ILE A 67 -18.58 0.61 5.16
CA ILE A 67 -18.08 0.54 3.79
C ILE A 67 -18.02 -0.92 3.33
N VAL A 68 -17.35 -1.79 4.10
CA VAL A 68 -17.25 -3.22 3.77
C VAL A 68 -18.63 -3.86 3.68
N GLN A 69 -19.52 -3.59 4.63
CA GLN A 69 -20.88 -4.13 4.64
C GLN A 69 -21.69 -3.68 3.42
N LEU A 70 -21.65 -2.38 3.08
CA LEU A 70 -22.37 -1.82 1.94
C LEU A 70 -21.90 -2.43 0.61
N LEU A 71 -20.58 -2.46 0.39
CA LEU A 71 -19.99 -2.98 -0.84
C LEU A 71 -20.27 -4.48 -1.02
N THR A 72 -20.08 -5.28 0.04
CA THR A 72 -20.26 -6.73 -0.02
C THR A 72 -21.72 -7.16 -0.09
N SER A 73 -22.64 -6.45 0.59
CA SER A 73 -24.08 -6.77 0.52
C SER A 73 -24.65 -6.57 -0.88
N ALA A 74 -24.06 -5.66 -1.67
CA ALA A 74 -24.46 -5.36 -3.04
C ALA A 74 -23.83 -6.27 -4.10
N ASP A 75 -22.81 -7.08 -3.76
CA ASP A 75 -22.12 -7.99 -4.69
C ASP A 75 -22.52 -9.46 -4.43
N PRO A 76 -23.34 -10.09 -5.29
CA PRO A 76 -23.63 -11.52 -5.20
C PRO A 76 -22.37 -12.41 -5.29
N GLY A 77 -21.28 -11.90 -5.86
CA GLY A 77 -19.99 -12.58 -5.96
C GLY A 77 -19.04 -12.33 -4.78
N ARG A 78 -19.48 -11.66 -3.70
CA ARG A 78 -18.65 -11.29 -2.53
C ARG A 78 -17.85 -12.44 -1.94
N GLU A 79 -18.33 -13.68 -2.05
CA GLU A 79 -17.68 -14.85 -1.46
C GLU A 79 -16.39 -15.24 -2.21
N SER A 80 -16.17 -14.75 -3.43
CA SER A 80 -14.91 -14.89 -4.16
C SER A 80 -13.99 -13.65 -4.06
N ARG A 81 -14.39 -12.62 -3.29
CA ARG A 81 -13.67 -11.35 -3.14
C ARG A 81 -12.93 -11.29 -1.81
N GLN A 82 -11.92 -10.44 -1.74
CA GLN A 82 -11.30 -10.03 -0.49
C GLN A 82 -11.07 -8.51 -0.49
N ILE A 83 -11.38 -7.84 0.61
CA ILE A 83 -11.16 -6.41 0.81
C ILE A 83 -10.74 -6.14 2.25
N HIS A 84 -9.88 -5.16 2.45
CA HIS A 84 -9.59 -4.61 3.77
C HIS A 84 -9.34 -3.10 3.67
N ILE A 85 -9.66 -2.40 4.76
CA ILE A 85 -9.68 -0.94 4.86
C ILE A 85 -9.03 -0.54 6.18
N LEU A 86 -8.25 0.55 6.17
CA LEU A 86 -7.75 1.24 7.35
C LEU A 86 -8.05 2.74 7.18
N ASP A 87 -8.77 3.34 8.14
CA ASP A 87 -9.01 4.78 8.13
C ASP A 87 -7.90 5.57 8.87
N ARG A 88 -7.96 6.90 8.76
CA ARG A 88 -7.07 7.86 9.44
C ARG A 88 -7.08 7.75 10.97
N ASN A 89 -8.17 7.25 11.55
CA ASN A 89 -8.36 7.10 12.99
C ASN A 89 -7.89 5.72 13.50
N GLY A 90 -7.39 4.86 12.61
CA GLY A 90 -6.96 3.50 12.94
C GLY A 90 -8.09 2.47 12.97
N GLN A 91 -9.29 2.81 12.51
CA GLN A 91 -10.39 1.87 12.38
C GLN A 91 -10.13 0.94 11.19
N ILE A 92 -10.39 -0.34 11.38
CA ILE A 92 -10.14 -1.39 10.38
C ILE A 92 -11.43 -2.16 10.14
N ALA A 93 -11.62 -2.59 8.90
CA ALA A 93 -12.58 -3.63 8.57
C ALA A 93 -12.06 -4.43 7.38
N ALA A 94 -12.38 -5.73 7.37
CA ALA A 94 -12.02 -6.62 6.29
C ALA A 94 -13.14 -7.62 5.98
N HIS A 95 -13.15 -8.12 4.74
CA HIS A 95 -13.97 -9.24 4.31
C HIS A 95 -13.08 -10.21 3.53
N THR A 96 -13.09 -11.47 3.93
CA THR A 96 -12.52 -12.59 3.16
C THR A 96 -13.66 -13.52 2.81
N GLY A 97 -14.05 -13.56 1.54
CA GLY A 97 -15.12 -14.43 1.09
C GLY A 97 -14.75 -15.91 1.23
N ARG A 98 -15.74 -16.75 1.56
CA ARG A 98 -15.49 -18.18 1.85
C ARG A 98 -15.04 -19.02 0.65
N ASP A 99 -15.23 -18.51 -0.57
CA ASP A 99 -14.82 -19.16 -1.82
C ASP A 99 -13.43 -18.66 -2.29
N CYS A 100 -12.75 -17.84 -1.48
CA CYS A 100 -11.35 -17.51 -1.69
C CYS A 100 -10.48 -18.77 -1.54
N ILE A 101 -9.49 -18.91 -2.41
CA ILE A 101 -8.66 -20.12 -2.43
C ILE A 101 -7.73 -20.15 -1.21
N ASP A 102 -7.65 -21.30 -0.55
CA ASP A 102 -6.84 -21.48 0.65
C ASP A 102 -5.32 -21.44 0.40
N TRP A 103 -4.50 -21.00 1.35
CA TRP A 103 -4.93 -20.40 2.62
C TRP A 103 -5.34 -18.93 2.39
N CYS A 104 -6.42 -18.49 2.99
CA CYS A 104 -6.85 -17.09 2.94
C CYS A 104 -7.27 -16.57 4.32
N GLY A 105 -7.09 -15.26 4.53
CA GLY A 105 -7.38 -14.63 5.81
C GLY A 105 -6.97 -13.16 5.83
N HIS A 106 -7.20 -12.52 6.96
CA HIS A 106 -6.75 -11.16 7.24
C HIS A 106 -6.32 -11.05 8.71
N LEU A 107 -5.52 -10.03 9.00
CA LEU A 107 -5.02 -9.68 10.32
C LEU A 107 -5.19 -8.18 10.52
N GLU A 108 -5.77 -7.81 11.66
CA GLU A 108 -5.96 -6.43 12.09
C GLU A 108 -4.99 -6.13 13.23
N GLY A 109 -4.28 -5.01 13.14
CA GLY A 109 -3.35 -4.56 14.16
C GLY A 109 -3.42 -3.06 14.37
N GLN A 110 -2.73 -2.57 15.39
CA GLN A 110 -2.71 -1.14 15.67
C GLN A 110 -1.97 -0.39 14.56
N GLY A 111 -2.72 0.39 13.77
CA GLY A 111 -2.18 1.20 12.69
C GLY A 111 -1.86 0.41 11.40
N PHE A 112 -2.25 -0.86 11.30
CA PHE A 112 -2.08 -1.63 10.07
C PHE A 112 -3.16 -2.71 9.88
N SER A 113 -3.45 -3.03 8.61
CA SER A 113 -4.32 -4.14 8.21
C SER A 113 -3.63 -4.96 7.14
N ILE A 114 -3.67 -6.30 7.24
CA ILE A 114 -3.03 -7.21 6.28
C ILE A 114 -4.08 -8.21 5.80
N ALA A 115 -4.13 -8.48 4.51
CA ALA A 115 -5.00 -9.51 3.97
C ALA A 115 -4.26 -10.36 2.93
N GLY A 116 -4.66 -11.62 2.81
CA GLY A 116 -4.11 -12.50 1.80
C GLY A 116 -5.02 -13.66 1.41
N ASN A 117 -4.83 -14.15 0.19
CA ASN A 117 -5.55 -15.29 -0.37
C ASN A 117 -4.60 -16.18 -1.15
N MET A 118 -4.87 -17.48 -1.18
CA MET A 118 -4.08 -18.56 -1.78
C MET A 118 -2.65 -18.70 -1.22
N LEU A 119 -2.35 -18.10 -0.07
CA LEU A 119 -1.00 -18.06 0.50
C LEU A 119 -0.52 -19.42 0.97
N ALA A 120 0.80 -19.55 1.15
CA ALA A 120 1.44 -20.74 1.70
C ALA A 120 0.88 -21.13 3.08
N GLY A 121 0.45 -20.15 3.88
CA GLY A 121 -0.24 -20.36 5.14
C GLY A 121 -0.36 -19.06 5.95
N PRO A 122 -0.92 -19.10 7.17
CA PRO A 122 -1.12 -17.93 8.03
C PRO A 122 0.19 -17.23 8.40
N GLN A 123 1.31 -17.96 8.43
CA GLN A 123 2.63 -17.42 8.74
C GLN A 123 3.05 -16.28 7.83
N VAL A 124 2.55 -16.24 6.58
CA VAL A 124 2.84 -15.13 5.65
C VAL A 124 2.31 -13.80 6.20
N LEU A 125 1.10 -13.78 6.78
CA LEU A 125 0.56 -12.56 7.38
C LEU A 125 1.26 -12.24 8.70
N ASN A 126 1.52 -13.26 9.52
CA ASN A 126 2.18 -13.09 10.81
C ASN A 126 3.60 -12.50 10.66
N GLU A 127 4.41 -13.04 9.73
CA GLU A 127 5.76 -12.52 9.49
C GLU A 127 5.74 -11.14 8.84
N THR A 128 4.76 -10.85 7.98
CA THR A 128 4.54 -9.48 7.46
C THR A 128 4.27 -8.51 8.61
N ALA A 129 3.40 -8.88 9.56
CA ALA A 129 3.06 -8.06 10.72
C ALA A 129 4.25 -7.88 11.67
N ASN A 130 4.95 -8.97 11.99
CA ASN A 130 6.10 -8.97 12.90
C ASN A 130 7.22 -8.08 12.36
N ALA A 131 7.56 -8.20 11.08
CA ALA A 131 8.57 -7.37 10.44
C ALA A 131 8.14 -5.89 10.34
N PHE A 132 6.85 -5.63 10.05
CA PHE A 132 6.32 -4.27 10.10
C PHE A 132 6.48 -3.69 11.51
N LEU A 133 6.09 -4.40 12.57
CA LEU A 133 6.22 -3.92 13.95
C LEU A 133 7.68 -3.71 14.36
N ALA A 134 8.58 -4.64 14.04
CA ALA A 134 10.01 -4.54 14.33
C ALA A 134 10.70 -3.37 13.61
N GLY A 135 10.20 -2.99 12.44
CA GLY A 135 10.72 -1.87 11.63
C GLY A 135 10.20 -0.48 12.02
N SER A 136 9.70 -0.27 13.24
CA SER A 136 9.05 1.00 13.64
C SER A 136 9.93 2.24 13.55
N GLY A 137 11.26 2.09 13.51
CA GLY A 137 12.21 3.19 13.32
C GLY A 137 12.51 3.53 11.84
N LEU A 138 11.97 2.76 10.89
CA LEU A 138 12.18 2.97 9.46
C LEU A 138 11.12 3.91 8.88
N PRO A 139 11.46 4.74 7.88
CA PRO A 139 10.48 5.41 7.03
C PRO A 139 9.43 4.42 6.49
N LEU A 140 8.17 4.86 6.40
CA LEU A 140 7.03 3.99 6.09
C LEU A 140 7.24 3.13 4.83
N ALA A 141 7.78 3.70 3.76
CA ALA A 141 8.07 2.99 2.51
C ALA A 141 8.99 1.77 2.71
N GLN A 142 10.11 1.96 3.43
CA GLN A 142 11.09 0.92 3.71
C GLN A 142 10.53 -0.12 4.67
N ARG A 143 9.78 0.35 5.67
CA ARG A 143 9.07 -0.51 6.64
C ARG A 143 8.08 -1.46 5.94
N LEU A 144 7.32 -0.95 4.98
CA LEU A 144 6.38 -1.73 4.17
C LEU A 144 7.12 -2.74 3.27
N ILE A 145 8.19 -2.33 2.59
CA ILE A 145 8.99 -3.24 1.76
C ILE A 145 9.60 -4.37 2.60
N ALA A 146 10.18 -4.05 3.77
CA ALA A 146 10.74 -5.03 4.68
C ALA A 146 9.67 -6.03 5.17
N ALA A 147 8.47 -5.54 5.52
CA ALA A 147 7.34 -6.38 5.90
C ALA A 147 6.93 -7.35 4.77
N MET A 148 6.81 -6.85 3.55
CA MET A 148 6.44 -7.68 2.40
C MET A 148 7.50 -8.74 2.10
N LYS A 149 8.79 -8.41 2.21
CA LYS A 149 9.90 -9.37 2.04
C LYS A 149 9.86 -10.48 3.10
N ALA A 150 9.51 -10.15 4.35
CA ALA A 150 9.33 -11.16 5.40
C ALA A 150 8.15 -12.11 5.09
N GLY A 151 7.03 -11.58 4.61
CA GLY A 151 5.90 -12.39 4.13
C GLY A 151 6.28 -13.31 2.96
N GLU A 152 7.08 -12.81 2.00
CA GLU A 152 7.59 -13.65 0.91
C GLU A 152 8.50 -14.76 1.43
N ALA A 153 9.42 -14.45 2.36
CA ALA A 153 10.31 -15.44 2.98
C ALA A 153 9.56 -16.53 3.77
N ALA A 154 8.38 -16.21 4.31
CA ALA A 154 7.48 -17.15 4.99
C ALA A 154 6.65 -18.02 4.01
N GLY A 155 6.86 -17.85 2.70
CA GLY A 155 6.29 -18.67 1.63
C GLY A 155 5.42 -17.88 0.64
N GLY A 156 5.01 -16.65 0.98
CA GLY A 156 4.28 -15.73 0.11
C GLY A 156 3.13 -16.38 -0.69
N ASP A 157 3.12 -16.06 -1.98
CA ASP A 157 2.20 -16.62 -2.96
C ASP A 157 2.65 -18.05 -3.38
N LYS A 158 1.84 -19.10 -3.13
CA LYS A 158 2.09 -20.52 -3.52
C LYS A 158 2.49 -20.74 -4.98
N ARG A 159 2.23 -19.80 -5.90
CA ARG A 159 2.57 -19.89 -7.33
C ARG A 159 3.88 -19.17 -7.64
N GLY A 160 4.52 -18.58 -6.63
CA GLY A 160 5.69 -17.73 -6.74
C GLY A 160 5.34 -16.25 -6.80
N ARG A 161 6.19 -15.45 -7.45
CA ARG A 161 6.09 -13.98 -7.49
C ARG A 161 6.17 -13.46 -8.91
N GLN A 162 5.47 -12.37 -9.21
CA GLN A 162 5.47 -11.74 -10.54
C GLN A 162 5.38 -10.22 -10.47
N SER A 163 4.48 -9.67 -9.66
CA SER A 163 4.32 -8.23 -9.55
C SER A 163 4.19 -7.77 -8.10
N ALA A 164 4.58 -6.53 -7.87
CA ALA A 164 4.44 -5.85 -6.60
C ALA A 164 4.23 -4.35 -6.81
N ALA A 165 3.63 -3.69 -5.82
CA ALA A 165 3.47 -2.24 -5.82
C ALA A 165 3.59 -1.67 -4.42
N LEU A 166 4.02 -0.41 -4.35
CA LEU A 166 4.04 0.43 -3.15
C LEU A 166 3.42 1.78 -3.50
N LEU A 167 2.31 2.10 -2.84
CA LEU A 167 1.64 3.40 -2.93
C LEU A 167 1.72 4.08 -1.56
N VAL A 168 2.22 5.31 -1.50
CA VAL A 168 2.31 6.10 -0.25
C VAL A 168 1.80 7.51 -0.52
N HIS A 169 0.91 8.00 0.35
CA HIS A 169 0.47 9.39 0.37
C HIS A 169 0.85 10.04 1.70
N GLY A 170 1.23 11.32 1.62
CA GLY A 170 1.36 12.20 2.78
C GLY A 170 0.19 13.17 2.86
N LYS A 171 0.50 14.47 3.02
CA LYS A 171 -0.50 15.54 3.17
C LYS A 171 -1.23 15.86 1.88
N GLU A 172 -0.54 15.83 0.74
CA GLU A 172 -1.11 16.20 -0.55
C GLU A 172 -2.00 15.07 -1.13
N GLU A 173 -2.94 15.43 -2.00
CA GLU A 173 -3.86 14.46 -2.62
C GLU A 173 -3.18 13.56 -3.66
N TRP A 174 -2.03 13.97 -4.19
CA TRP A 174 -1.19 13.15 -5.06
C TRP A 174 -0.18 12.33 -4.23
N SER A 175 0.28 11.21 -4.80
CA SER A 175 1.12 10.24 -4.10
C SER A 175 2.55 10.75 -3.89
N GLU A 176 3.10 10.54 -2.69
CA GLU A 176 4.53 10.74 -2.46
C GLU A 176 5.37 9.66 -3.14
N LEU A 177 4.82 8.44 -3.24
CA LEU A 177 5.38 7.32 -3.98
C LEU A 177 4.26 6.53 -4.63
N ASP A 178 4.41 6.22 -5.92
CA ASP A 178 3.63 5.22 -6.64
C ASP A 178 4.62 4.39 -7.46
N LEU A 179 5.12 3.33 -6.85
CA LEU A 179 6.11 2.44 -7.43
C LEU A 179 5.45 1.13 -7.81
N ARG A 180 5.65 0.72 -9.06
CA ARG A 180 5.03 -0.49 -9.61
C ARG A 180 6.06 -1.33 -10.34
N VAL A 181 6.10 -2.60 -9.97
CA VAL A 181 6.84 -3.63 -10.68
C VAL A 181 5.80 -4.59 -11.24
N ASP A 182 5.38 -4.33 -12.47
CA ASP A 182 4.20 -4.99 -13.05
C ASP A 182 4.49 -6.42 -13.57
N ASP A 183 5.75 -6.74 -13.88
CA ASP A 183 6.23 -8.08 -14.26
C ASP A 183 7.74 -8.22 -13.99
N HIS A 184 8.12 -9.03 -13.01
CA HIS A 184 9.50 -9.32 -12.64
C HIS A 184 9.63 -10.65 -11.90
N ALA A 185 10.78 -11.33 -12.05
CA ALA A 185 11.04 -12.59 -11.36
C ALA A 185 11.29 -12.42 -9.84
N ASP A 186 11.60 -11.19 -9.41
CA ASP A 186 11.80 -10.80 -8.01
C ASP A 186 11.25 -9.37 -7.79
N PRO A 187 9.92 -9.20 -7.73
CA PRO A 187 9.32 -7.87 -7.78
C PRO A 187 9.53 -7.06 -6.50
N LEU A 188 9.72 -7.70 -5.34
CA LEU A 188 9.98 -7.00 -4.08
C LEU A 188 11.42 -6.47 -3.97
N ALA A 189 12.41 -7.22 -4.44
CA ALA A 189 13.77 -6.68 -4.55
C ALA A 189 13.84 -5.52 -5.55
N GLU A 190 13.09 -5.60 -6.65
CA GLU A 190 13.01 -4.51 -7.61
C GLU A 190 12.27 -3.28 -7.04
N LEU A 191 11.24 -3.48 -6.23
CA LEU A 191 10.55 -2.40 -5.52
C LEU A 191 11.49 -1.68 -4.52
N GLU A 192 12.34 -2.43 -3.82
CA GLU A 192 13.41 -1.88 -2.95
C GLU A 192 14.44 -1.07 -3.75
N ARG A 193 14.85 -1.55 -4.92
CA ARG A 193 15.73 -0.81 -5.82
C ARG A 193 15.08 0.50 -6.29
N LEU A 194 13.80 0.45 -6.68
CA LEU A 194 13.03 1.63 -7.10
C LEU A 194 12.84 2.63 -5.95
N GLU A 195 12.57 2.17 -4.73
CA GLU A 195 12.51 3.03 -3.53
C GLU A 195 13.84 3.74 -3.32
N SER A 196 14.97 3.02 -3.42
CA SER A 196 16.30 3.60 -3.25
C SER A 196 16.64 4.66 -4.30
N VAL A 197 16.21 4.46 -5.55
CA VAL A 197 16.31 5.49 -6.61
C VAL A 197 15.41 6.67 -6.28
N SER A 198 14.14 6.41 -5.95
CA SER A 198 13.16 7.44 -5.62
C SER A 198 13.61 8.31 -4.44
N ARG A 199 14.10 7.71 -3.36
CA ARG A 199 14.60 8.41 -2.17
C ARG A 199 15.76 9.36 -2.49
N ARG A 200 16.64 9.01 -3.43
CA ARG A 200 17.78 9.85 -3.83
C ARG A 200 17.42 10.94 -4.85
N HIS A 201 16.34 10.76 -5.60
CA HIS A 201 16.00 11.65 -6.72
C HIS A 201 14.63 12.28 -6.56
N TRP A 202 13.59 11.45 -6.57
CA TRP A 202 12.20 11.91 -6.50
C TRP A 202 11.84 12.54 -5.16
N ALA A 203 12.26 11.96 -4.03
CA ALA A 203 11.96 12.50 -2.71
C ALA A 203 12.57 13.88 -2.47
N VAL A 204 13.67 14.19 -3.16
CA VAL A 204 14.28 15.53 -3.19
C VAL A 204 13.48 16.44 -4.10
N PHE A 205 13.26 16.02 -5.35
CA PHE A 205 12.56 16.84 -6.34
C PHE A 205 11.13 17.20 -5.92
N ARG A 206 10.40 16.26 -5.29
CA ARG A 206 9.01 16.47 -4.90
C ARG A 206 8.82 17.61 -3.90
N GLN A 207 9.87 18.04 -3.19
CA GLN A 207 9.81 19.20 -2.27
C GLN A 207 9.56 20.52 -3.02
N PHE A 208 9.82 20.55 -4.33
CA PHE A 208 9.58 21.70 -5.20
C PHE A 208 8.22 21.64 -5.92
N MET A 209 7.51 20.51 -5.82
CA MET A 209 6.22 20.33 -6.47
C MET A 209 5.15 21.25 -5.86
N PRO A 210 4.10 21.60 -6.63
CA PRO A 210 2.93 22.28 -6.11
C PRO A 210 2.29 21.56 -4.92
N THR A 211 1.83 22.35 -3.97
CA THR A 211 0.98 21.92 -2.86
C THR A 211 -0.36 22.64 -2.93
N ARG A 212 -1.34 22.20 -2.13
CA ARG A 212 -2.59 22.94 -1.96
C ARG A 212 -2.36 24.38 -1.48
N ASP A 213 -1.36 24.60 -0.61
CA ASP A 213 -1.04 25.91 -0.03
C ASP A 213 -0.13 26.75 -0.95
N ASN A 214 0.62 26.12 -1.86
CA ASN A 214 1.45 26.77 -2.88
C ASN A 214 1.25 26.11 -4.25
N PRO A 215 0.24 26.51 -5.03
CA PRO A 215 -0.10 25.86 -6.30
C PRO A 215 0.95 26.07 -7.40
N ALA A 216 1.86 27.04 -7.25
CA ALA A 216 2.95 27.23 -8.20
C ALA A 216 4.13 26.28 -7.94
N GLY A 217 4.25 25.73 -6.72
CA GLY A 217 5.47 25.05 -6.28
C GLY A 217 6.68 26.01 -6.35
N VAL A 218 7.84 25.48 -6.69
CA VAL A 218 9.03 26.26 -7.04
C VAL A 218 9.25 26.13 -8.54
N THR A 219 9.28 27.26 -9.25
CA THR A 219 9.48 27.29 -10.71
C THR A 219 10.88 27.77 -11.11
N ASP A 220 11.62 28.41 -10.20
CA ASP A 220 12.99 28.85 -10.47
C ASP A 220 13.94 27.65 -10.58
N ARG A 221 14.54 27.48 -11.76
CA ARG A 221 15.36 26.32 -12.07
C ARG A 221 16.66 26.29 -11.26
N ALA A 222 17.25 27.47 -11.01
CA ALA A 222 18.49 27.56 -10.24
C ALA A 222 18.27 27.08 -8.80
N THR A 223 17.15 27.44 -8.18
CA THR A 223 16.75 26.97 -6.84
C THR A 223 16.56 25.46 -6.81
N ILE A 224 15.85 24.89 -7.78
CA ILE A 224 15.63 23.43 -7.88
C ILE A 224 16.97 22.70 -8.02
N ASP A 225 17.81 23.11 -8.98
CA ASP A 225 19.09 22.45 -9.26
C ASP A 225 20.05 22.55 -8.07
N ALA A 226 20.09 23.69 -7.38
CA ALA A 226 20.86 23.86 -6.15
C ALA A 226 20.39 22.91 -5.03
N GLY A 227 19.07 22.77 -4.84
CA GLY A 227 18.52 21.85 -3.85
C GLY A 227 18.79 20.38 -4.16
N ILE A 228 18.71 19.98 -5.42
CA ILE A 228 19.08 18.62 -5.87
C ILE A 228 20.57 18.36 -5.61
N ALA A 229 21.45 19.28 -5.99
CA ALA A 229 22.89 19.14 -5.78
C ALA A 229 23.25 19.05 -4.29
N ALA A 230 22.60 19.86 -3.44
CA ALA A 230 22.80 19.82 -1.99
C ALA A 230 22.42 18.46 -1.39
N ALA A 231 21.29 17.87 -1.82
CA ALA A 231 20.87 16.55 -1.35
C ALA A 231 21.80 15.42 -1.84
N GLN A 232 22.37 15.54 -3.03
CA GLN A 232 23.33 14.57 -3.56
C GLN A 232 24.68 14.63 -2.84
N ALA A 233 25.08 15.81 -2.34
CA ALA A 233 26.33 15.99 -1.59
C ALA A 233 26.28 15.38 -0.18
N ASN A 234 25.08 15.26 0.42
CA ASN A 234 24.86 14.70 1.76
C ASN A 234 23.80 13.59 1.72
N PRO A 235 24.12 12.41 1.19
CA PRO A 235 23.18 11.30 1.14
C PRO A 235 22.90 10.78 2.57
N THR A 236 21.67 10.98 3.04
CA THR A 236 21.11 10.32 4.24
C THR A 236 20.68 8.89 3.95
#